data_AF-A0A7Z9Y2N2-F1
#
_entry.id   AF-A0A7Z9Y2N2-F1
#
_cell.length_a   1.000
_cell.length_b   1.000
_cell.length_c   1.000
_cell.angle_alpha   90.00
_cell.angle_beta   90.00
_cell.angle_gamma   90.00
#
_symmetry.space_group_name_H-M   'P 1'
#
loop_
_entity.id
_entity.type
_entity.pdbx_description
1 polymer ?
#
loop_
_entity_poly.entity_id
_entity_poly.type
_entity_poly.pdbx_seq_one_letter_code
_entity_poly.pdbx_strand_id
1 'polypeptide(L)'
;MTTNLINIIFGMKVRQARLEANMTLSEFAAACDLSPSYVTEIEKGRKHPRADKIMRMAEALGKSYDDLVSIRLDPSLAYLETTLSSATFQRFPFEEFGLEPGDLVTLLTRKPEKASALLHAVVEIARRYDLKEEEFLRAALRSYQEIHENYFQDLEEATLAFTAVIGQKYGLTDDLPVSKEVLETILRDEYGYVIDEQAIAQDSHLHGYRSIYVPRKRPYLFINSDLRDCQIKFILAREIGYQ
;
A
#
# COMPACT_ATOMS: atom_id res chain seq x y z
N MET A 1 0.63 -2.03 -5.61
CA MET A 1 0.15 -1.36 -6.86
C MET A 1 -1.02 -0.45 -6.50
N THR A 2 -1.16 0.76 -7.05
CA THR A 2 -2.30 1.64 -6.73
C THR A 2 -3.62 1.03 -7.22
N THR A 3 -4.36 0.46 -6.29
CA THR A 3 -5.68 -0.10 -6.52
C THR A 3 -6.63 0.99 -7.02
N ASN A 4 -7.11 0.86 -8.26
CA ASN A 4 -8.01 1.84 -8.83
C ASN A 4 -9.43 1.58 -8.31
N LEU A 5 -9.94 2.50 -7.47
CA LEU A 5 -11.30 2.46 -6.92
C LEU A 5 -12.37 2.22 -7.99
N ILE A 6 -12.17 2.75 -9.19
CA ILE A 6 -13.07 2.55 -10.34
C ILE A 6 -13.16 1.06 -10.70
N ASN A 7 -12.05 0.33 -10.63
CA ASN A 7 -12.02 -1.10 -10.93
C ASN A 7 -12.74 -1.91 -9.85
N ILE A 8 -12.56 -1.54 -8.57
CA ILE A 8 -13.25 -2.17 -7.44
C ILE A 8 -14.77 -2.04 -7.61
N ILE A 9 -15.24 -0.81 -7.83
CA ILE A 9 -16.67 -0.52 -7.96
C ILE A 9 -17.25 -1.21 -9.19
N PHE A 10 -16.54 -1.17 -10.32
CA PHE A 10 -16.94 -1.88 -11.53
C PHE A 10 -17.04 -3.39 -11.30
N GLY A 11 -16.01 -4.00 -10.71
CA GLY A 11 -15.98 -5.43 -10.38
C GLY A 11 -17.12 -5.85 -9.45
N MET A 12 -17.43 -5.03 -8.43
CA MET A 12 -18.58 -5.22 -7.55
C MET A 12 -19.90 -5.25 -8.32
N LYS A 13 -20.13 -4.25 -9.18
CA LYS A 13 -21.36 -4.13 -9.98
C LYS A 13 -21.55 -5.28 -10.94
N VAL A 14 -20.49 -5.67 -11.65
CA VAL A 14 -20.50 -6.84 -12.56
C VAL A 14 -20.88 -8.10 -11.78
N ARG A 15 -20.23 -8.34 -10.65
CA ARG A 15 -20.48 -9.52 -9.83
C ARG A 15 -21.91 -9.53 -9.29
N GLN A 16 -22.40 -8.40 -8.80
CA GLN A 16 -23.77 -8.26 -8.31
C GLN A 16 -24.78 -8.54 -9.42
N ALA A 17 -24.65 -7.89 -10.57
CA ALA A 17 -25.52 -8.08 -11.72
C ALA A 17 -25.51 -9.54 -12.21
N ARG A 18 -24.35 -10.20 -12.20
CA ARG A 18 -24.24 -11.63 -12.55
C ARG A 18 -25.03 -12.52 -11.58
N LEU A 19 -24.93 -12.24 -10.27
CA LEU A 19 -25.66 -12.97 -9.24
C LEU A 19 -27.18 -12.70 -9.34
N GLU A 20 -27.59 -11.47 -9.61
CA GLU A 20 -28.99 -11.09 -9.89
C GLU A 20 -29.54 -11.85 -11.11
N ALA A 21 -28.72 -12.02 -12.15
CA ALA A 21 -29.05 -12.79 -13.35
C ALA A 21 -28.99 -14.32 -13.15
N ASN A 22 -28.67 -14.82 -11.95
CA ASN A 22 -28.47 -16.24 -11.62
C ASN A 22 -27.45 -16.97 -12.52
N MET A 23 -26.47 -16.25 -13.06
CA MET A 23 -25.43 -16.83 -13.90
C MET A 23 -24.24 -17.32 -13.08
N THR A 24 -23.76 -18.53 -13.37
CA THR A 24 -22.45 -18.97 -12.90
C THR A 24 -21.35 -18.15 -13.59
N LEU A 25 -20.14 -18.15 -12.99
CA LEU A 25 -18.99 -17.44 -13.56
C LEU A 25 -18.65 -17.97 -14.98
N SER A 26 -18.76 -19.28 -15.19
CA SER A 26 -18.50 -19.91 -16.50
C SER A 26 -19.55 -19.55 -17.55
N GLU A 27 -20.83 -19.53 -17.17
CA GLU A 27 -21.92 -19.14 -18.08
C GLU A 27 -21.81 -17.68 -18.49
N PHE A 28 -21.52 -16.80 -17.53
CA PHE A 28 -21.34 -15.38 -17.81
C PHE A 28 -20.10 -15.12 -18.69
N ALA A 29 -18.99 -15.81 -18.41
CA ALA A 29 -17.78 -15.71 -19.23
C ALA A 29 -18.04 -16.14 -20.67
N ALA A 30 -18.76 -17.26 -20.87
CA ALA A 30 -19.16 -17.72 -22.18
C ALA A 30 -20.10 -16.73 -22.90
N ALA A 31 -21.10 -16.19 -22.20
CA ALA A 31 -22.03 -15.20 -22.76
C ALA A 31 -21.34 -13.91 -23.24
N CYS A 32 -20.23 -13.53 -22.60
CA CYS A 32 -19.46 -12.34 -22.96
C CYS A 32 -18.34 -12.60 -23.98
N ASP A 33 -18.12 -13.86 -24.38
CA ASP A 33 -16.93 -14.29 -25.13
C ASP A 33 -15.62 -13.87 -24.41
N LEU A 34 -15.53 -14.22 -23.13
CA LEU A 34 -14.39 -13.95 -22.25
C LEU A 34 -13.95 -15.23 -21.54
N SER A 35 -12.70 -15.28 -21.07
CA SER A 35 -12.25 -16.41 -20.26
C SER A 35 -12.75 -16.29 -18.81
N PRO A 36 -13.09 -17.41 -18.13
CA PRO A 36 -13.49 -17.40 -16.72
C PRO A 36 -12.46 -16.72 -15.80
N SER A 37 -11.16 -16.92 -16.08
CA SER A 37 -10.08 -16.26 -15.35
C SER A 37 -10.11 -14.74 -15.54
N TYR A 38 -10.36 -14.25 -16.76
CA TYR A 38 -10.45 -12.82 -17.01
C TYR A 38 -11.64 -12.18 -16.30
N VAL A 39 -12.80 -12.84 -16.29
CA VAL A 39 -13.98 -12.40 -15.52
C VAL A 39 -13.68 -12.37 -14.03
N THR A 40 -12.96 -13.36 -13.49
CA THR A 40 -12.55 -13.38 -12.08
C THR A 40 -11.68 -12.18 -11.73
N GLU A 41 -10.70 -11.84 -12.58
CA GLU A 41 -9.82 -10.68 -12.37
C GLU A 41 -10.59 -9.35 -12.42
N ILE A 42 -11.66 -9.28 -13.22
CA ILE A 42 -12.56 -8.13 -13.28
C ILE A 42 -13.40 -8.06 -12.00
N GLU A 43 -14.05 -9.15 -11.59
CA GLU A 43 -14.87 -9.20 -10.37
C GLU A 43 -14.05 -8.92 -9.11
N LYS A 44 -12.76 -9.23 -9.10
CA LYS A 44 -11.83 -8.87 -8.02
C LYS A 44 -11.34 -7.41 -8.08
N GLY A 45 -11.73 -6.64 -9.10
CA GLY A 45 -11.29 -5.26 -9.29
C GLY A 45 -9.81 -5.11 -9.69
N ARG A 46 -9.15 -6.18 -10.13
CA ARG A 46 -7.74 -6.12 -10.58
C ARG A 46 -7.63 -5.60 -12.01
N LYS A 47 -8.63 -5.85 -12.84
CA LYS A 47 -8.63 -5.45 -14.27
C LYS A 47 -9.84 -4.62 -14.62
N HIS A 48 -9.58 -3.52 -15.34
CA HIS A 48 -10.63 -2.77 -16.03
C HIS A 48 -10.72 -3.25 -17.49
N PRO A 49 -11.87 -3.76 -17.96
CA PRO A 49 -12.03 -4.13 -19.36
C PRO A 49 -12.05 -2.91 -20.28
N ARG A 50 -11.82 -3.14 -21.57
CA ARG A 50 -12.05 -2.12 -22.60
C ARG A 50 -13.55 -1.96 -22.88
N ALA A 51 -13.94 -0.81 -23.42
CA ALA A 51 -15.35 -0.46 -23.65
C ALA A 51 -16.12 -1.52 -24.45
N ASP A 52 -15.50 -2.14 -25.46
CA ASP A 52 -16.10 -3.23 -26.25
C ASP A 52 -16.48 -4.45 -25.41
N LYS A 53 -15.66 -4.78 -24.40
CA LYS A 53 -15.92 -5.88 -23.47
C LYS A 53 -16.99 -5.50 -22.46
N ILE A 54 -16.95 -4.26 -21.97
CA ILE A 54 -17.96 -3.75 -21.04
C ILE A 54 -19.34 -3.75 -21.69
N MET A 55 -19.46 -3.35 -22.97
CA MET A 55 -20.73 -3.42 -23.70
C MET A 55 -21.27 -4.85 -23.77
N ARG A 56 -20.43 -5.83 -24.12
CA ARG A 56 -20.83 -7.26 -24.12
C ARG A 56 -21.29 -7.74 -22.75
N MET A 57 -20.60 -7.33 -21.69
CA MET A 57 -20.99 -7.65 -20.31
C MET A 57 -22.33 -7.01 -19.96
N ALA A 58 -22.56 -5.75 -20.35
CA ALA A 58 -23.81 -5.05 -20.12
C ALA A 58 -24.99 -5.75 -20.82
N GLU A 59 -24.82 -6.13 -22.09
CA GLU A 59 -25.79 -6.90 -22.86
C GLU A 59 -26.12 -8.25 -22.21
N ALA A 60 -25.09 -9.02 -21.84
CA ALA A 60 -25.28 -10.33 -21.19
C ALA A 60 -25.98 -10.24 -19.83
N LEU A 61 -25.81 -9.13 -19.11
CA LEU A 61 -26.41 -8.89 -17.79
C LEU A 61 -27.74 -8.14 -17.85
N GLY A 62 -28.18 -7.68 -19.03
CA GLY A 62 -29.37 -6.85 -19.17
C GLY A 62 -29.27 -5.50 -18.43
N LYS A 63 -28.07 -4.93 -18.33
CA LYS A 63 -27.81 -3.60 -17.71
C LYS A 63 -27.33 -2.62 -18.79
N SER A 64 -27.42 -1.32 -18.53
CA SER A 64 -26.81 -0.34 -19.43
C SER A 64 -25.28 -0.26 -19.21
N TYR A 65 -24.55 0.19 -20.22
CA TYR A 65 -23.11 0.46 -20.09
C TYR A 65 -22.84 1.46 -18.95
N ASP A 66 -23.65 2.53 -18.87
CA ASP A 66 -23.49 3.58 -17.87
C ASP A 66 -23.76 3.08 -16.45
N ASP A 67 -24.69 2.13 -16.27
CA ASP A 67 -24.95 1.53 -14.96
C ASP A 67 -23.74 0.78 -14.42
N LEU A 68 -23.05 0.02 -15.28
CA LEU A 68 -21.86 -0.75 -14.90
C LEU A 68 -20.65 0.14 -14.64
N VAL A 69 -20.44 1.17 -15.46
CA VAL A 69 -19.25 2.03 -15.37
C VAL A 69 -19.39 3.15 -14.33
N SER A 70 -20.61 3.51 -13.94
CA SER A 70 -20.77 4.59 -12.97
C SER A 70 -20.17 4.23 -11.61
N ILE A 71 -19.64 5.23 -10.92
CA ILE A 71 -19.06 5.09 -9.58
C ILE A 71 -20.18 5.03 -8.51
N ARG A 72 -21.38 5.52 -8.85
CA ARG A 72 -22.52 5.58 -7.95
C ARG A 72 -23.02 4.19 -7.61
N LEU A 73 -23.00 3.85 -6.33
CA LEU A 73 -23.62 2.65 -5.79
C LEU A 73 -25.07 2.94 -5.35
N ASP A 74 -25.87 1.88 -5.13
CA ASP A 74 -27.20 2.03 -4.55
C ASP A 74 -27.17 2.82 -3.22
N PRO A 75 -28.27 3.50 -2.83
CA PRO A 75 -28.30 4.31 -1.60
C PRO A 75 -27.89 3.56 -0.33
N SER A 76 -28.14 2.24 -0.27
CA SER A 76 -27.71 1.36 0.83
C SER A 76 -26.19 1.20 0.95
N LEU A 77 -25.45 1.59 -0.09
CA LEU A 77 -23.99 1.48 -0.21
C LEU A 77 -23.30 2.85 -0.30
N ALA A 78 -24.02 3.97 -0.18
CA ALA A 78 -23.44 5.32 -0.25
C ALA A 78 -22.36 5.57 0.83
N TYR A 79 -22.53 4.98 2.01
CA TYR A 79 -21.53 5.02 3.08
C TYR A 79 -20.23 4.30 2.69
N LEU A 80 -20.36 3.21 1.92
CA LEU A 80 -19.22 2.47 1.40
C LEU A 80 -18.48 3.29 0.36
N GLU A 81 -19.20 3.93 -0.57
CA GLU A 81 -18.57 4.81 -1.57
C GLU A 81 -17.71 5.90 -0.90
N THR A 82 -18.25 6.53 0.15
CA THR A 82 -17.53 7.54 0.94
C THR A 82 -16.29 6.95 1.64
N THR A 83 -16.43 5.75 2.20
CA THR A 83 -15.34 5.08 2.94
C THR A 83 -14.22 4.61 2.00
N LEU A 84 -14.57 3.95 0.90
CA LEU A 84 -13.64 3.45 -0.12
C LEU A 84 -12.89 4.59 -0.84
N SER A 85 -13.53 5.76 -0.95
CA SER A 85 -12.94 6.97 -1.53
C SER A 85 -12.05 7.76 -0.57
N SER A 86 -12.03 7.40 0.72
CA SER A 86 -11.26 8.15 1.72
C SER A 86 -9.74 7.95 1.54
N ALA A 87 -8.97 9.00 1.87
CA ALA A 87 -7.50 8.94 1.85
C ALA A 87 -6.96 7.84 2.77
N THR A 88 -7.57 7.70 3.96
CA THR A 88 -7.26 6.65 4.94
C THR A 88 -7.37 5.25 4.35
N PHE A 89 -8.45 4.97 3.62
CA PHE A 89 -8.66 3.66 2.99
C PHE A 89 -7.66 3.41 1.86
N GLN A 90 -7.44 4.41 0.99
CA GLN A 90 -6.50 4.26 -0.13
C GLN A 90 -5.05 4.04 0.29
N ARG A 91 -4.68 4.53 1.48
CA ARG A 91 -3.33 4.36 2.05
C ARG A 91 -3.21 3.18 3.01
N PHE A 92 -4.31 2.51 3.34
CA PHE A 92 -4.27 1.37 4.24
C PHE A 92 -3.54 0.19 3.59
N PRO A 93 -2.59 -0.46 4.28
CA PRO A 93 -1.75 -1.49 3.68
C PRO A 93 -2.46 -2.85 3.67
N PHE A 94 -3.54 -2.99 2.88
CA PHE A 94 -4.35 -4.22 2.84
C PHE A 94 -3.52 -5.48 2.53
N GLU A 95 -2.59 -5.38 1.59
CA GLU A 95 -1.75 -6.51 1.15
C GLU A 95 -0.91 -7.07 2.33
N GLU A 96 -0.43 -6.19 3.21
CA GLU A 96 0.33 -6.56 4.42
C GLU A 96 -0.51 -7.32 5.46
N PHE A 97 -1.84 -7.16 5.41
CA PHE A 97 -2.78 -7.95 6.21
C PHE A 97 -3.29 -9.21 5.47
N GLY A 98 -2.69 -9.55 4.32
CA GLY A 98 -3.15 -10.64 3.48
C GLY A 98 -4.53 -10.39 2.86
N LEU A 99 -4.97 -9.13 2.79
CA LEU A 99 -6.22 -8.74 2.18
C LEU A 99 -5.96 -8.18 0.79
N GLU A 100 -6.57 -8.79 -0.21
CA GLU A 100 -6.60 -8.21 -1.54
C GLU A 100 -7.78 -7.23 -1.67
N PRO A 101 -7.67 -6.21 -2.54
CA PRO A 101 -8.83 -5.39 -2.89
C PRO A 101 -10.05 -6.20 -3.36
N GLY A 102 -9.82 -7.34 -3.99
CA GLY A 102 -10.87 -8.27 -4.41
C GLY A 102 -11.58 -8.99 -3.26
N ASP A 103 -10.94 -9.12 -2.09
CA ASP A 103 -11.56 -9.69 -0.89
C ASP A 103 -12.57 -8.72 -0.30
N LEU A 104 -12.28 -7.43 -0.36
CA LEU A 104 -13.24 -6.37 -0.03
C LEU A 104 -14.44 -6.41 -0.99
N VAL A 105 -14.20 -6.50 -2.31
CA VAL A 105 -15.29 -6.68 -3.30
C VAL A 105 -16.13 -7.91 -2.97
N THR A 106 -15.48 -9.03 -2.64
CA THR A 106 -16.17 -10.29 -2.32
C THR A 106 -16.99 -10.18 -1.03
N LEU A 107 -16.44 -9.55 0.00
CA LEU A 107 -17.14 -9.30 1.26
C LEU A 107 -18.37 -8.40 1.04
N LEU A 108 -18.20 -7.34 0.27
CA LEU A 108 -19.23 -6.35 -0.03
C LEU A 108 -20.34 -6.90 -0.94
N THR A 109 -20.02 -7.76 -1.90
CA THR A 109 -21.02 -8.35 -2.81
C THR A 109 -21.77 -9.52 -2.19
N ARG A 110 -21.16 -10.28 -1.27
CA ARG A 110 -21.78 -11.46 -0.67
C ARG A 110 -22.78 -11.12 0.43
N LYS A 111 -22.47 -10.13 1.28
CA LYS A 111 -23.35 -9.64 2.37
C LYS A 111 -23.20 -8.12 2.56
N PRO A 112 -23.69 -7.30 1.62
CA PRO A 112 -23.47 -5.86 1.58
C PRO A 112 -23.85 -5.15 2.89
N GLU A 113 -25.00 -5.50 3.46
CA GLU A 113 -25.47 -4.90 4.72
C GLU A 113 -24.51 -5.14 5.88
N LYS A 114 -23.99 -6.37 6.02
CA LYS A 114 -23.08 -6.72 7.13
C LYS A 114 -21.71 -6.09 6.95
N ALA A 115 -21.20 -6.06 5.72
CA ALA A 115 -19.94 -5.42 5.40
C ALA A 115 -20.02 -3.90 5.62
N SER A 116 -21.12 -3.28 5.19
CA SER A 116 -21.42 -1.87 5.43
C SER A 116 -21.52 -1.55 6.93
N ALA A 117 -22.23 -2.38 7.71
CA ALA A 117 -22.33 -2.21 9.17
C ALA A 117 -20.96 -2.32 9.87
N LEU A 118 -20.10 -3.25 9.45
CA LEU A 118 -18.75 -3.40 10.01
C LEU A 118 -17.88 -2.17 9.71
N LEU A 119 -17.83 -1.75 8.43
CA LEU A 119 -17.08 -0.56 8.03
C LEU A 119 -17.60 0.69 8.72
N HIS A 120 -18.93 0.81 8.87
CA HIS A 120 -19.56 1.88 9.63
C HIS A 120 -19.09 1.89 11.09
N ALA A 121 -19.11 0.74 11.76
CA ALA A 121 -18.66 0.67 13.15
C ALA A 121 -17.19 1.11 13.32
N VAL A 122 -16.30 0.68 12.42
CA VAL A 122 -14.88 1.05 12.47
C VAL A 122 -14.69 2.56 12.27
N VAL A 123 -15.33 3.14 11.25
CA VAL A 123 -15.22 4.57 10.95
C VAL A 123 -15.91 5.42 12.03
N GLU A 124 -17.03 4.96 12.57
CA GLU A 124 -17.73 5.63 13.67
C GLU A 124 -16.89 5.65 14.94
N ILE A 125 -16.21 4.54 15.28
CA ILE A 125 -15.23 4.52 16.38
C ILE A 125 -14.11 5.52 16.10
N ALA A 126 -13.53 5.51 14.89
CA ALA A 126 -12.46 6.43 14.54
C ALA A 126 -12.90 7.90 14.70
N ARG A 127 -14.10 8.26 14.22
CA ARG A 127 -14.66 9.61 14.39
C ARG A 127 -14.97 9.94 15.85
N ARG A 128 -15.53 8.99 16.62
CA ARG A 128 -15.90 9.19 18.02
C ARG A 128 -14.68 9.50 18.89
N TYR A 129 -13.54 8.90 18.56
CA TYR A 129 -12.26 9.16 19.22
C TYR A 129 -11.44 10.27 18.56
N ASP A 130 -12.01 10.99 17.59
CA ASP A 130 -11.34 12.03 16.78
C ASP A 130 -9.99 11.55 16.21
N LEU A 131 -9.91 10.26 15.84
CA LEU A 131 -8.70 9.67 15.31
C LEU A 131 -8.38 10.32 13.97
N LYS A 132 -7.22 10.97 13.90
CA LYS A 132 -6.66 11.48 12.66
C LYS A 132 -6.21 10.31 11.79
N GLU A 133 -6.15 10.57 10.48
CA GLU A 133 -5.64 9.59 9.50
C GLU A 133 -4.27 9.01 9.92
N GLU A 134 -3.37 9.86 10.40
CA GLU A 134 -2.05 9.43 10.88
C GLU A 134 -2.11 8.47 12.07
N GLU A 135 -3.04 8.69 13.00
CA GLU A 135 -3.21 7.84 14.18
C GLU A 135 -3.76 6.47 13.79
N PHE A 136 -4.69 6.45 12.83
CA PHE A 136 -5.21 5.21 12.26
C PHE A 136 -4.12 4.41 11.55
N LEU A 137 -3.33 5.06 10.68
CA LEU A 137 -2.21 4.40 9.98
C LEU A 137 -1.13 3.91 10.95
N ARG A 138 -0.86 4.64 12.04
CA ARG A 138 0.05 4.18 13.11
C ARG A 138 -0.50 2.97 13.85
N ALA A 139 -1.79 2.96 14.18
CA ALA A 139 -2.43 1.81 14.80
C ALA A 139 -2.38 0.58 13.88
N ALA A 140 -2.64 0.77 12.58
CA ALA A 140 -2.50 -0.28 11.58
C ALA A 140 -1.07 -0.82 11.51
N LEU A 141 -0.06 0.06 11.41
CA LEU A 141 1.34 -0.35 11.44
C LEU A 141 1.69 -1.13 12.71
N ARG A 142 1.17 -0.69 13.87
CA ARG A 142 1.41 -1.37 15.14
C ARG A 142 0.81 -2.77 15.14
N SER A 143 -0.44 -2.93 14.71
CA SER A 143 -1.08 -4.24 14.60
C SER A 143 -0.36 -5.14 13.60
N TYR A 144 0.11 -4.60 12.48
CA TYR A 144 0.92 -5.35 11.53
C TYR A 144 2.21 -5.87 12.18
N GLN A 145 2.94 -5.02 12.90
CA GLN A 145 4.14 -5.43 13.64
C GLN A 145 3.83 -6.49 14.71
N GLU A 146 2.72 -6.35 15.43
CA GLU A 146 2.31 -7.30 16.47
C GLU A 146 1.95 -8.68 15.91
N ILE A 147 1.28 -8.73 14.75
CA ILE A 147 0.98 -10.00 14.05
C ILE A 147 2.28 -10.72 13.64
N HIS A 148 3.32 -9.96 13.34
CA HIS A 148 4.66 -10.48 13.03
C HIS A 148 5.52 -10.69 14.29
N GLU A 149 4.96 -10.56 15.50
CA GLU A 149 5.69 -10.63 16.77
C GLU A 149 6.89 -9.66 16.85
N ASN A 150 6.84 -8.56 16.09
CA ASN A 150 7.94 -7.61 15.84
C ASN A 150 9.21 -8.24 15.23
N TYR A 151 9.05 -9.34 14.50
CA TYR A 151 10.13 -10.07 13.84
C TYR A 151 9.84 -10.27 12.35
N PHE A 152 10.77 -9.84 11.50
CA PHE A 152 10.64 -9.88 10.04
C PHE A 152 11.81 -10.67 9.45
N GLN A 153 11.59 -11.98 9.24
CA GLN A 153 12.64 -12.92 8.85
C GLN A 153 13.36 -12.51 7.56
N ASP A 154 12.63 -11.99 6.59
CA ASP A 154 13.15 -11.50 5.31
C ASP A 154 14.12 -10.33 5.49
N LEU A 155 13.84 -9.41 6.41
CA LEU A 155 14.73 -8.29 6.74
C LEU A 155 15.99 -8.78 7.47
N GLU A 156 15.87 -9.76 8.36
CA GLU A 156 17.00 -10.38 9.05
C GLU A 156 17.91 -11.12 8.07
N GLU A 157 17.33 -11.93 7.18
CA GLU A 157 18.04 -12.64 6.12
C GLU A 157 18.73 -11.67 5.15
N ALA A 158 18.06 -10.58 4.75
CA ALA A 158 18.65 -9.54 3.91
C ALA A 158 19.85 -8.87 4.60
N THR A 159 19.75 -8.61 5.91
CA THR A 159 20.85 -8.05 6.71
C THR A 159 22.04 -9.01 6.77
N LEU A 160 21.79 -10.30 7.00
CA LEU A 160 22.83 -11.34 7.00
C LEU A 160 23.49 -11.50 5.62
N ALA A 161 22.71 -11.47 4.55
CA ALA A 161 23.23 -11.53 3.19
C ALA A 161 24.10 -10.31 2.86
N PHE A 162 23.65 -9.12 3.27
CA PHE A 162 24.38 -7.88 3.11
C PHE A 162 25.72 -7.92 3.87
N THR A 163 25.73 -8.33 5.14
CA THR A 163 26.97 -8.42 5.94
C THR A 163 27.92 -9.49 5.41
N ALA A 164 27.41 -10.61 4.88
CA ALA A 164 28.26 -11.64 4.27
C ALA A 164 29.03 -11.14 3.03
N VAL A 165 28.40 -10.28 2.21
CA VAL A 165 29.00 -9.78 0.96
C VAL A 165 29.82 -8.51 1.20
N ILE A 166 29.23 -7.51 1.85
CA ILE A 166 29.83 -6.17 2.02
C ILE A 166 30.63 -6.08 3.31
N GLY A 167 30.28 -6.87 4.33
CA GLY A 167 30.90 -6.80 5.65
C GLY A 167 32.37 -7.14 5.67
N GLN A 168 32.87 -8.05 4.83
CA GLN A 168 34.31 -8.28 4.74
C GLN A 168 35.06 -7.08 4.16
N LYS A 169 34.49 -6.38 3.17
CA LYS A 169 35.11 -5.25 2.50
C LYS A 169 35.25 -4.03 3.43
N TYR A 170 34.25 -3.79 4.27
CA TYR A 170 34.20 -2.63 5.16
C TYR A 170 34.45 -2.97 6.64
N GLY A 171 34.78 -4.23 6.95
CA GLY A 171 35.05 -4.67 8.32
C GLY A 171 33.83 -4.61 9.23
N LEU A 172 32.64 -4.94 8.73
CA LEU A 172 31.46 -5.18 9.58
C LEU A 172 31.70 -6.47 10.36
N THR A 173 32.24 -6.31 11.57
CA THR A 173 32.45 -7.38 12.53
C THR A 173 31.19 -7.59 13.38
N ASP A 174 31.14 -8.69 14.13
CA ASP A 174 30.09 -8.92 15.15
C ASP A 174 30.16 -7.94 16.34
N ASP A 175 31.21 -7.10 16.40
CA ASP A 175 31.35 -6.03 17.39
C ASP A 175 30.41 -4.86 17.06
N LEU A 176 29.23 -4.87 17.69
CA LEU A 176 28.22 -3.82 17.57
C LEU A 176 28.38 -2.77 18.67
N PRO A 177 28.07 -1.48 18.40
CA PRO A 177 27.48 -0.96 17.17
C PRO A 177 28.53 -0.55 16.11
N VAL A 178 28.17 -0.73 14.83
CA VAL A 178 28.96 -0.26 13.67
C VAL A 178 29.27 1.24 13.79
N SER A 179 30.47 1.66 13.41
CA SER A 179 30.86 3.06 13.44
C SER A 179 30.15 3.89 12.36
N LYS A 180 29.99 5.19 12.64
CA LYS A 180 29.37 6.13 11.69
C LYS A 180 30.16 6.19 10.38
N GLU A 181 31.49 6.22 10.48
CA GLU A 181 32.41 6.34 9.35
C GLU A 181 32.28 5.16 8.38
N VAL A 182 32.07 3.95 8.91
CA VAL A 182 31.86 2.75 8.09
C VAL A 182 30.55 2.87 7.30
N LEU A 183 29.45 3.26 7.96
CA LEU A 183 28.14 3.43 7.30
C LEU A 183 28.17 4.53 6.22
N GLU A 184 28.86 5.65 6.48
CA GLU A 184 29.06 6.69 5.46
C GLU A 184 29.86 6.20 4.27
N THR A 185 30.94 5.45 4.54
CA THR A 185 31.82 4.93 3.48
C THR A 185 31.04 3.97 2.58
N ILE A 186 30.23 3.07 3.15
CA ILE A 186 29.36 2.17 2.39
C ILE A 186 28.40 2.97 1.50
N LEU A 187 27.70 3.98 2.04
CA LEU A 187 26.78 4.81 1.25
C LEU A 187 27.46 5.55 0.11
N ARG A 188 28.67 6.08 0.34
CA ARG A 188 29.44 6.82 -0.68
C ARG A 188 29.97 5.88 -1.77
N ASP A 189 30.57 4.76 -1.39
CA ASP A 189 31.33 3.91 -2.30
C ASP A 189 30.43 2.93 -3.07
N GLU A 190 29.47 2.29 -2.40
CA GLU A 190 28.60 1.27 -3.01
C GLU A 190 27.40 1.91 -3.70
N TYR A 191 26.85 2.98 -3.10
CA TYR A 191 25.59 3.58 -3.53
C TYR A 191 25.74 4.99 -4.11
N GLY A 192 26.96 5.55 -4.13
CA GLY A 192 27.27 6.82 -4.77
C GLY A 192 26.64 8.04 -4.10
N TYR A 193 26.29 7.94 -2.81
CA TYR A 193 25.68 9.03 -2.05
C TYR A 193 26.65 10.19 -1.85
N VAL A 194 26.10 11.40 -1.86
CA VAL A 194 26.76 12.62 -1.36
C VAL A 194 26.11 12.98 -0.03
N ILE A 195 26.87 12.83 1.05
CA ILE A 195 26.40 13.12 2.42
C ILE A 195 26.90 14.50 2.84
N ASP A 196 25.99 15.34 3.31
CA ASP A 196 26.22 16.71 3.76
C ASP A 196 25.57 16.93 5.14
N GLU A 197 26.37 17.29 6.14
CA GLU A 197 25.89 17.53 7.51
C GLU A 197 25.73 19.02 7.86
N GLN A 198 26.04 19.91 6.92
CA GLN A 198 26.18 21.35 7.17
C GLN A 198 24.98 22.13 6.63
N ALA A 199 24.41 21.74 5.49
CA ALA A 199 23.37 22.51 4.81
C ALA A 199 22.12 22.70 5.67
N ILE A 200 21.71 21.67 6.43
CA ILE A 200 20.56 21.78 7.35
C ILE A 200 20.87 22.76 8.48
N ALA A 201 22.06 22.70 9.07
CA ALA A 201 22.45 23.59 10.17
C ALA A 201 22.50 25.07 9.74
N GLN A 202 22.86 25.33 8.48
CA GLN A 202 22.98 26.69 7.93
C GLN A 202 21.64 27.35 7.54
N ASP A 203 20.57 26.57 7.38
CA ASP A 203 19.24 27.09 7.05
C ASP A 203 18.24 26.85 8.20
N SER A 204 17.86 27.95 8.85
CA SER A 204 16.89 27.93 9.96
C SER A 204 15.54 27.30 9.61
N HIS A 205 15.12 27.32 8.33
CA HIS A 205 13.88 26.68 7.90
C HIS A 205 14.00 25.15 7.85
N LEU A 206 15.22 24.61 7.81
CA LEU A 206 15.49 23.18 7.71
C LEU A 206 15.75 22.52 9.07
N HIS A 207 15.94 23.29 10.15
CA HIS A 207 16.25 22.77 11.48
C HIS A 207 15.24 21.75 12.02
N GLY A 208 13.98 21.81 11.57
CA GLY A 208 12.94 20.84 11.95
C GLY A 208 13.14 19.43 11.36
N TYR A 209 14.00 19.27 10.36
CA TYR A 209 14.24 17.99 9.70
C TYR A 209 15.47 17.29 10.29
N ARG A 210 15.36 15.97 10.46
CA ARG A 210 16.48 15.11 10.88
C ARG A 210 17.40 14.77 9.70
N SER A 211 16.80 14.56 8.54
CA SER A 211 17.50 14.24 7.29
C SER A 211 16.65 14.64 6.09
N ILE A 212 17.27 15.04 4.99
CA ILE A 212 16.60 15.28 3.70
C ILE A 212 17.29 14.44 2.63
N TYR A 213 16.52 13.55 2.00
CA TYR A 213 16.97 12.76 0.85
C TYR A 213 16.53 13.43 -0.46
N VAL A 214 17.45 13.61 -1.40
CA VAL A 214 17.17 14.19 -2.72
C VAL A 214 17.53 13.16 -3.81
N PRO A 215 16.52 12.58 -4.50
CA PRO A 215 16.76 11.56 -5.52
C PRO A 215 17.36 12.19 -6.78
N ARG A 216 18.62 11.86 -7.05
CA ARG A 216 19.39 12.30 -8.24
C ARG A 216 20.29 11.16 -8.70
N LYS A 217 20.94 11.32 -9.86
CA LYS A 217 21.93 10.34 -10.38
C LYS A 217 23.01 9.97 -9.36
N ARG A 218 23.42 10.93 -8.54
CA ARG A 218 24.13 10.69 -7.28
C ARG A 218 23.20 11.18 -6.16
N PRO A 219 22.64 10.30 -5.34
CA PRO A 219 21.68 10.71 -4.32
C PRO A 219 22.34 11.65 -3.30
N TYR A 220 21.64 12.70 -2.91
CA TYR A 220 22.10 13.60 -1.84
C TYR A 220 21.36 13.27 -0.56
N LEU A 221 22.11 13.10 0.52
CA LEU A 221 21.59 12.91 1.86
C LEU A 221 22.10 14.04 2.75
N PHE A 222 21.22 14.97 3.06
CA PHE A 222 21.49 16.00 4.06
C PHE A 222 21.13 15.45 5.43
N ILE A 223 22.01 15.57 6.41
CA ILE A 223 21.80 15.12 7.79
C ILE A 223 21.92 16.31 8.72
N ASN A 224 21.03 16.40 9.70
CA ASN A 224 21.12 17.45 10.70
C ASN A 224 22.24 17.13 11.70
N SER A 225 23.26 18.00 11.76
CA SER A 225 24.41 17.85 12.65
C SER A 225 24.08 17.94 14.14
N ASP A 226 22.92 18.49 14.51
CA ASP A 226 22.49 18.59 15.92
C ASP A 226 21.99 17.25 16.50
N LEU A 227 21.92 16.21 15.66
CA LEU A 227 21.52 14.88 16.08
C LEU A 227 22.63 14.15 16.84
N ARG A 228 22.22 13.32 17.80
CA ARG A 228 23.17 12.42 18.49
C ARG A 228 23.75 11.41 17.49
N ASP A 229 24.96 10.95 17.76
CA ASP A 229 25.66 9.96 16.91
C ASP A 229 24.80 8.72 16.60
N CYS A 230 24.08 8.17 17.59
CA CYS A 230 23.16 7.04 17.37
C CYS A 230 22.01 7.36 16.41
N GLN A 231 21.53 8.61 16.37
CA GLN A 231 20.47 9.05 15.48
C GLN A 231 20.98 9.21 14.05
N ILE A 232 22.22 9.70 13.88
CA ILE A 232 22.89 9.79 12.58
C ILE A 232 23.15 8.38 12.04
N LYS A 233 23.71 7.49 12.87
CA LYS A 233 23.93 6.08 12.50
C LYS A 233 22.65 5.38 12.06
N PHE A 234 21.54 5.61 12.76
CA PHE A 234 20.24 5.07 12.34
C PHE A 234 19.81 5.60 10.96
N ILE A 235 19.99 6.89 10.68
CA ILE A 235 19.67 7.47 9.38
C ILE A 235 20.51 6.82 8.29
N LEU A 236 21.83 6.73 8.48
CA LEU A 236 22.74 6.11 7.51
C LEU A 236 22.38 4.64 7.26
N ALA A 237 22.18 3.85 8.33
CA ALA A 237 21.79 2.44 8.22
C ALA A 237 20.42 2.26 7.56
N ARG A 238 19.46 3.15 7.83
CA ARG A 238 18.14 3.14 7.16
C ARG A 238 18.30 3.38 5.66
N GLU A 239 19.14 4.33 5.23
CA GLU A 239 19.36 4.58 3.81
C GLU A 239 20.04 3.39 3.10
N ILE A 240 20.92 2.66 3.79
CA ILE A 240 21.48 1.39 3.30
C ILE A 240 20.35 0.36 3.13
N GLY A 241 19.46 0.23 4.13
CA GLY A 241 18.34 -0.70 4.07
C GLY A 241 17.29 -0.39 3.00
N TYR A 242 17.30 0.82 2.41
CA TYR A 242 16.43 1.17 1.28
C TYR A 242 16.99 0.76 -0.09
N GLN A 243 18.27 0.34 -0.18
CA GLN A 243 18.92 -0.07 -1.42
C GLN A 243 18.73 -1.57 -1.69
#